data_AF-A0A7J6UDP4-F1
#
_entry.id   AF-A0A7J6UDP4-F1
#
_cell.length_a   1.000
_cell.length_b   1.000
_cell.length_c   1.000
_cell.angle_alpha   90.00
_cell.angle_beta   90.00
_cell.angle_gamma   90.00
#
_symmetry.space_group_name_H-M   'P 1'
#
loop_
_entity.id
_entity.type
_entity.pdbx_description
1 polymer ?
#
loop_
_entity_poly.entity_id
_entity_poly.type
_entity_poly.pdbx_seq_one_letter_code
_entity_poly.pdbx_strand_id
1 'polypeptide(L)' 'ALYKTVWEIKQKKILDMAAGRGPYIDQSQSLNIHMTNCTNAKLSSMHFYGWKLGLKTGQ' A
#
# COMPACT_ATOMS: atom_id res chain seq x y z
N ALA A 1 2.17 -1.89 20.07
CA ALA A 1 0.95 -1.07 20.29
C ALA A 1 -0.17 -1.64 19.45
N LEU A 2 -1.32 -1.91 20.07
CA LEU A 2 -2.43 -2.64 19.44
C LEU A 2 -3.42 -1.70 18.71
N TYR A 3 -3.67 -0.51 19.24
CA TYR A 3 -4.72 0.39 18.76
C TYR A 3 -4.22 1.48 17.81
N LYS A 4 -3.33 1.13 16.87
CA LYS A 4 -2.90 2.09 15.85
C LYS A 4 -4.01 2.31 14.84
N THR A 5 -4.27 3.57 14.51
CA THR A 5 -5.15 3.99 13.43
C THR A 5 -4.44 3.88 12.08
N VAL A 6 -5.22 3.97 11.00
CA VAL A 6 -4.71 3.87 9.63
C VAL A 6 -3.70 4.99 9.26
N TRP A 7 -3.79 6.14 9.93
CA TRP A 7 -2.90 7.29 9.72
C TRP A 7 -1.56 7.15 10.44
N GLU A 8 -1.49 6.29 11.45
CA GLU A 8 -0.28 6.03 12.24
C GLU A 8 0.52 4.83 11.71
N ILE A 9 -0.08 4.06 10.80
CA ILE A 9 0.57 2.93 10.14
C ILE A 9 1.29 3.41 8.88
N LYS A 10 2.57 3.03 8.76
CA LYS A 10 3.35 3.31 7.54
C LYS A 10 2.73 2.56 6.35
N GLN A 11 2.32 3.30 5.33
CA GLN A 11 1.67 2.73 4.13
C GLN A 11 2.52 1.67 3.41
N LYS A 12 3.85 1.77 3.49
CA LYS A 12 4.77 0.73 2.99
C LYS A 12 4.42 -0.66 3.56
N LYS A 13 4.07 -0.75 4.85
CA LYS A 13 3.68 -2.01 5.49
C LYS A 13 2.36 -2.56 4.97
N ILE A 14 1.41 -1.67 4.65
CA ILE A 14 0.15 -2.07 4.03
C ILE A 14 0.40 -2.67 2.64
N LEU A 15 1.27 -2.05 1.84
CA LEU A 15 1.68 -2.56 0.52
C LEU A 15 2.40 -3.92 0.61
N ASP A 16 3.30 -4.09 1.57
CA ASP A 16 4.00 -5.37 1.79
C ASP A 16 3.01 -6.50 2.13
N MET A 17 2.03 -6.23 2.99
CA MET A 17 0.99 -7.20 3.34
C MET A 17 0.04 -7.49 2.16
N ALA A 18 -0.30 -6.46 1.39
CA ALA A 18 -1.09 -6.59 0.17
C ALA A 18 -0.39 -7.49 -0.87
N ALA A 19 0.94 -7.35 -0.98
CA ALA A 19 1.75 -8.18 -1.86
C ALA A 19 1.85 -9.61 -1.34
N GLY A 20 2.04 -9.81 -0.03
CA GLY A 20 2.10 -11.12 0.60
C GLY A 20 0.84 -11.97 0.40
N ARG A 21 -0.35 -11.34 0.41
CA ARG A 21 -1.62 -12.05 0.08
C ARG A 21 -1.91 -12.15 -1.41
N GLY A 22 -1.21 -11.38 -2.25
CA GLY A 22 -1.45 -11.28 -3.69
C GLY A 22 -1.46 -12.61 -4.45
N PRO A 23 -0.57 -13.58 -4.17
CA PRO A 23 -0.56 -14.89 -4.84
C PRO A 23 -1.83 -15.73 -4.66
N TYR A 24 -2.64 -15.42 -3.65
CA TYR A 24 -3.88 -16.14 -3.34
C TYR A 24 -5.14 -15.42 -3.86
N ILE A 25 -4.97 -14.36 -4.66
CA ILE A 25 -6.06 -13.55 -5.22
C ILE A 25 -6.04 -13.68 -6.74
N ASP A 26 -7.12 -14.23 -7.29
CA ASP A 26 -7.31 -14.49 -8.71
C ASP A 26 -7.38 -13.19 -9.54
N GLN A 27 -8.21 -12.25 -9.12
CA GLN A 27 -8.37 -10.92 -9.71
C GLN A 27 -7.50 -9.91 -8.96
N SER A 28 -8.09 -8.88 -8.37
CA SER A 28 -7.38 -7.85 -7.62
C SER A 28 -8.02 -7.64 -6.24
N GLN A 29 -7.52 -6.65 -5.51
CA GLN A 29 -8.02 -6.24 -4.21
C GLN A 29 -8.23 -4.73 -4.19
N SER A 30 -9.32 -4.28 -3.55
CA SER A 30 -9.48 -2.85 -3.24
C SER A 30 -8.45 -2.47 -2.18
N LEU A 31 -7.49 -1.62 -2.56
CA LEU A 31 -6.41 -1.17 -1.68
C LEU A 31 -6.47 0.35 -1.52
N ASN A 32 -6.93 0.80 -0.36
CA ASN A 32 -6.97 2.22 -0.01
C ASN A 32 -5.63 2.65 0.61
N ILE A 33 -5.16 3.84 0.24
CA ILE A 33 -3.91 4.42 0.75
C ILE A 33 -4.24 5.65 1.59
N HIS A 34 -3.67 5.69 2.80
CA HIS A 34 -3.91 6.77 3.77
C HIS A 34 -2.59 7.44 4.14
N MET A 35 -2.38 8.68 3.70
CA MET A 35 -1.13 9.39 3.93
C MET A 35 -1.37 10.78 4.50
N THR A 36 -0.72 11.09 5.63
CA THR A 36 -0.65 12.45 6.17
C THR A 36 0.48 13.22 5.48
N ASN A 37 0.29 14.54 5.29
CA ASN A 37 1.25 15.42 4.62
C ASN A 37 1.71 14.86 3.26
N CYS A 38 0.72 14.61 2.39
CA CYS A 38 0.94 14.08 1.04
C CYS A 38 1.75 15.10 0.21
N THR A 39 2.82 14.62 -0.41
CA THR A 39 3.61 15.37 -1.38
C THR A 39 3.72 14.55 -2.66
N ASN A 40 3.90 15.21 -3.80
CA ASN A 40 4.05 14.52 -5.08
C ASN A 40 5.17 13.48 -5.04
N ALA A 41 6.31 13.81 -4.43
CA ALA A 41 7.43 12.87 -4.29
C ALA A 41 7.03 11.60 -3.50
N LYS A 42 6.29 11.74 -2.40
CA LYS A 42 5.82 10.59 -1.61
C LYS A 42 4.79 9.78 -2.38
N LEU A 43 3.85 10.43 -3.06
CA LEU A 43 2.83 9.78 -3.86
C LEU A 43 3.45 8.97 -4.99
N SER A 44 4.35 9.57 -5.78
CA SER A 44 5.08 8.87 -6.84
C SER A 44 5.90 7.70 -6.29
N SER A 45 6.62 7.89 -5.17
CA SER A 45 7.39 6.80 -4.56
C SER A 45 6.53 5.62 -4.11
N MET A 46 5.29 5.88 -3.68
CA MET A 46 4.33 4.88 -3.24
C MET A 46 3.80 4.06 -4.43
N HIS A 47 3.40 4.73 -5.51
CA HIS A 47 2.99 4.10 -6.77
C HIS A 47 4.09 3.22 -7.36
N PHE A 48 5.32 3.75 -7.51
CA PHE A 48 6.46 2.97 -7.98
C PHE A 48 6.81 1.79 -7.07
N TYR A 49 6.59 1.91 -5.76
CA TYR A 49 6.80 0.81 -4.84
C TYR A 49 5.75 -0.31 -5.03
N GLY A 50 4.46 0.04 -5.14
CA GLY A 50 3.40 -0.91 -5.42
C GLY A 50 3.57 -1.63 -6.76
N TRP A 51 3.99 -0.90 -7.80
CA TRP A 51 4.34 -1.46 -9.10
C TRP A 51 5.48 -2.48 -9.03
N LYS A 52 6.59 -2.14 -8.35
CA LYS A 52 7.72 -3.06 -8.16
C LYS A 52 7.36 -4.33 -7.39
N LEU A 53 6.38 -4.25 -6.50
CA LEU A 53 5.84 -5.41 -5.76
C LEU A 53 4.87 -6.26 -6.59
N GLY A 54 4.51 -5.86 -7.81
CA GLY A 54 3.59 -6.61 -8.67
C GLY A 54 2.12 -6.53 -8.24
N LEU A 55 1.73 -5.53 -7.44
CA LEU A 55 0.34 -5.35 -7.02
C LEU A 55 -0.54 -5.01 -8.22
N LYS A 56 -1.69 -5.66 -8.39
CA LYS A 56 -2.60 -5.35 -9.52
C LYS A 56 -3.36 -4.02 -9.33
N THR A 57 -3.67 -3.66 -8.09
CA THR A 57 -4.28 -2.38 -7.69
C THR A 57 -3.40 -1.73 -6.62
N GLY A 58 -3.13 -0.43 -6.75
CA GLY A 58 -2.17 0.29 -5.91
C GLY A 58 -0.77 0.47 -6.53
N GLN A 59 -0.64 0.25 -7.85
CA GLN A 59 0.47 0.77 -8.66
C GLN A 59 0.29 2.25 -8.94
#